data_AF-A0AAD8I299-F1
#
_entry.id   AF-A0AAD8I299-F1
#
_cell.length_a   1.000
_cell.length_b   1.000
_cell.length_c   1.000
_cell.angle_alpha   90.00
_cell.angle_beta   90.00
_cell.angle_gamma   90.00
#
_symmetry.space_group_name_H-M   'P 1'
#
loop_
_entity.id
_entity.type
_entity.pdbx_description
1 polymer ?
#
loop_
_entity_poly.entity_id
_entity_poly.type
_entity_poly.pdbx_seq_one_letter_code
_entity_poly.pdbx_strand_id
1 'polypeptide(L)'
;MDVLVSGLIKKLHNHILSNVSYEDLRKETAAYMNEEAPGSNDNRDSGDGEISEIVSCGTLLYLGDVISLLEHVASTMNWSWSFTNIVLKLLDILDSCGIEKLVPAIVVLLGQLGRNGVDANGYDDSGVETLRGRLSSFLNRKSSAIIDLPFHIAIVNALLGILPLRFEELFESKNELSEVVKDSAPADCIRNWFSLLNKEHQSSVRLLLNKLV
;
A
#
# COMPACT_ATOMS: atom_id res chain seq x y z
N MET A 1 -4.07 24.97 -8.29
CA MET A 1 -4.02 23.72 -7.49
C MET A 1 -2.82 22.86 -7.90
N ASP A 2 -2.50 22.79 -9.19
CA ASP A 2 -1.42 21.98 -9.76
C ASP A 2 -0.03 22.20 -9.13
N VAL A 3 0.31 23.44 -8.79
CA VAL A 3 1.59 23.79 -8.12
C VAL A 3 1.67 23.17 -6.72
N LEU A 4 0.56 23.19 -5.97
CA LEU A 4 0.49 22.60 -4.63
C LEU A 4 0.65 21.08 -4.70
N VAL A 5 -0.11 20.41 -5.57
CA VAL A 5 -0.02 18.95 -5.74
C VAL A 5 1.37 18.53 -6.22
N SER A 6 1.96 19.24 -7.18
CA SER A 6 3.31 18.93 -7.64
C SER A 6 4.35 19.10 -6.53
N GLY A 7 4.17 20.09 -5.65
CA GLY A 7 4.98 20.26 -4.44
C GLY A 7 4.82 19.11 -3.44
N LEU A 8 3.59 18.64 -3.20
CA LEU A 8 3.30 17.51 -2.31
C LEU A 8 3.88 16.20 -2.85
N ILE A 9 3.69 15.91 -4.14
CA ILE A 9 4.24 14.73 -4.81
C ILE A 9 5.78 14.73 -4.75
N LYS A 10 6.42 15.87 -5.03
CA LYS A 10 7.88 15.99 -4.94
C LYS A 10 8.39 15.74 -3.52
N LYS A 11 7.68 16.26 -2.50
CA LYS A 11 8.01 16.01 -1.10
C LYS A 11 7.88 14.54 -0.75
N LEU A 12 6.78 13.89 -1.15
CA LEU A 12 6.55 12.47 -0.93
C LEU A 12 7.67 11.62 -1.57
N HIS A 13 7.96 11.87 -2.84
CA HIS A 13 8.98 11.14 -3.60
C HIS A 13 10.38 11.27 -2.99
N ASN A 14 10.81 12.51 -2.70
CA ASN A 14 12.10 12.76 -2.07
C ASN A 14 12.22 12.06 -0.72
N HIS A 15 11.13 12.05 0.05
CA HIS A 15 11.15 11.48 1.38
C HIS A 15 11.31 9.96 1.36
N ILE A 16 10.60 9.27 0.46
CA ILE A 16 10.74 7.83 0.26
C ILE A 16 12.18 7.50 -0.14
N LEU A 17 12.74 8.21 -1.13
CA LEU A 17 14.12 8.00 -1.57
C LEU A 17 15.19 8.33 -0.51
N SER A 18 14.87 9.14 0.50
CA SER A 18 15.82 9.57 1.54
C SER A 18 15.83 8.69 2.79
N ASN A 19 14.84 7.78 2.95
CA ASN A 19 14.74 6.97 4.15
C ASN A 19 15.71 5.79 4.15
N VAL A 20 16.22 5.54 5.35
CA VAL A 20 17.21 4.52 5.71
C VAL A 20 16.73 3.11 5.34
N SER A 21 17.63 2.30 4.78
CA SER A 21 17.38 0.94 4.27
C SER A 21 16.73 0.05 5.34
N TYR A 22 15.84 -0.86 4.91
CA TYR A 22 15.24 -1.88 5.76
C TYR A 22 16.27 -2.65 6.61
N GLU A 23 17.47 -2.85 6.06
CA GLU A 23 18.57 -3.54 6.73
C GLU A 23 19.15 -2.77 7.92
N ASP A 24 19.12 -1.44 7.88
CA ASP A 24 19.65 -0.61 8.96
C ASP A 24 18.68 -0.60 10.15
N LEU A 25 17.37 -0.49 9.88
CA LEU A 25 16.30 -0.62 10.88
C LEU A 25 16.23 -2.02 11.51
N ARG A 26 16.44 -3.06 10.69
CA ARG A 26 16.48 -4.45 11.17
C ARG A 26 17.68 -4.68 12.10
N LYS A 27 18.85 -4.14 11.76
CA LYS A 27 20.05 -4.20 12.62
C LYS A 27 19.84 -3.47 13.95
N GLU A 28 19.21 -2.29 13.92
CA GLU A 28 18.92 -1.50 15.12
C GLU A 28 17.92 -2.21 16.04
N THR A 29 16.87 -2.82 15.46
CA THR A 29 15.89 -3.62 16.22
C THR A 29 16.51 -4.92 16.77
N ALA A 30 17.38 -5.58 16.01
CA ALA A 30 18.08 -6.78 16.44
C ALA A 30 19.13 -6.51 17.52
N ALA A 31 19.75 -5.31 17.52
CA ALA A 31 20.65 -4.88 18.59
C ALA A 31 19.89 -4.69 19.91
N TYR A 32 18.73 -4.02 19.84
CA TYR A 32 17.87 -3.79 21.00
C TYR A 32 17.31 -5.09 21.62
N MET A 33 16.96 -6.07 20.78
CA MET A 33 16.45 -7.38 21.24
C MET A 33 17.53 -8.33 21.76
N ASN A 34 18.82 -8.02 21.54
CA ASN A 34 19.96 -8.83 21.99
C ASN A 34 20.71 -8.20 23.18
N GLU A 35 20.26 -7.06 23.71
CA GLU A 35 20.75 -6.58 25.01
C GLU A 35 20.11 -7.42 26.12
N GLU A 36 20.86 -8.41 26.60
CA GLU A 36 20.55 -9.13 27.84
C GLU A 36 20.35 -8.13 28.99
N ALA A 37 19.29 -8.35 29.76
CA ALA A 37 18.86 -7.51 30.87
C ALA A 37 20.05 -7.07 31.77
N PRO A 38 20.23 -5.75 32.02
CA PRO A 38 21.31 -5.31 32.88
C PRO A 38 20.96 -5.68 34.33
N GLY A 39 21.78 -6.57 34.89
CA GLY A 39 21.97 -6.68 36.33
C GLY A 39 22.30 -5.30 36.89
N SER A 40 21.64 -4.97 37.99
CA SER A 40 21.75 -3.71 38.72
C SER A 40 23.20 -3.22 38.85
N ASN A 41 23.47 -2.01 38.36
CA ASN A 41 24.37 -1.08 39.04
C ASN A 41 24.06 0.35 38.60
N ASP A 42 23.77 1.19 39.60
CA ASP A 42 23.71 2.64 39.51
C ASP A 42 24.96 3.20 38.83
N ASN A 43 24.76 4.00 37.77
CA ASN A 43 25.38 5.32 37.64
C ASN A 43 24.77 6.08 36.46
N ARG A 44 24.55 7.37 36.72
CA ARG A 44 23.91 8.35 35.83
C ARG A 44 24.75 8.54 34.56
N ASP A 45 24.11 8.42 33.40
CA ASP A 45 24.26 9.40 32.32
C ASP A 45 22.97 9.40 31.48
N SER A 46 22.45 10.58 31.19
CA SER A 46 21.19 10.80 30.49
C SER A 46 21.47 11.38 29.12
N GLY A 47 20.87 10.78 28.09
CA GLY A 47 21.11 11.03 26.66
C GLY A 47 21.77 9.78 26.09
N ASP A 48 21.13 8.96 25.26
CA ASP A 48 20.75 9.33 23.89
C ASP A 48 19.62 8.44 23.32
N GLY A 49 18.87 7.72 24.17
CA GLY A 49 17.85 6.75 23.74
C GLY A 49 16.51 7.33 23.25
N GLU A 50 16.26 8.62 23.47
CA GLU A 50 14.94 9.25 23.20
C GLU A 50 14.84 9.91 21.81
N ILE A 51 15.96 10.08 21.11
CA ILE A 51 16.01 10.87 19.86
C ILE A 51 15.63 10.01 18.63
N SER A 52 15.94 8.71 18.61
CA SER A 52 15.66 7.83 17.46
C SER A 52 14.15 7.55 17.29
N GLU A 53 13.41 7.38 18.39
CA GLU A 53 11.98 7.12 18.37
C GLU A 53 11.15 8.36 17.99
N ILE A 54 11.56 9.55 18.46
CA ILE A 54 10.90 10.83 18.15
C ILE A 54 11.11 11.23 16.67
N VAL A 55 12.31 11.00 16.12
CA VAL A 55 12.63 11.31 14.72
C VAL A 55 11.84 10.40 13.76
N SER A 56 11.64 9.13 14.10
CA SER A 56 10.80 8.19 13.35
C SER A 56 9.30 8.57 13.40
N CYS A 57 8.81 8.97 14.58
CA CYS A 57 7.41 9.37 14.77
C CYS A 57 7.05 10.66 14.02
N GLY A 58 7.89 11.70 14.10
CA GLY A 58 7.66 12.96 13.40
C GLY A 58 7.65 12.81 11.87
N THR A 59 8.44 11.86 11.37
CA THR A 59 8.54 11.54 9.95
C THR A 59 7.28 10.85 9.42
N LEU A 60 6.72 9.87 10.16
CA LEU A 60 5.48 9.20 9.79
C LEU A 60 4.26 10.13 9.85
N LEU A 61 4.20 11.02 10.84
CA LEU A 61 3.14 12.03 10.96
C LEU A 61 3.14 12.98 9.75
N TYR A 62 4.32 13.47 9.34
CA TYR A 62 4.45 14.34 8.18
C TYR A 62 3.95 13.69 6.87
N LEU A 63 4.21 12.40 6.69
CA LEU A 63 3.75 11.66 5.52
C LEU A 63 2.26 11.38 5.55
N GLY A 64 1.72 11.07 6.74
CA GLY A 64 0.28 10.98 6.94
C GLY A 64 -0.43 12.25 6.52
N ASP A 65 0.11 13.42 6.89
CA ASP A 65 -0.42 14.73 6.48
C ASP A 65 -0.35 14.91 4.96
N VAL A 66 0.77 14.56 4.32
CA VAL A 66 0.92 14.66 2.86
C VAL A 66 -0.09 13.75 2.13
N ILE A 67 -0.26 12.51 2.58
CA ILE A 67 -1.22 11.55 2.01
C ILE A 67 -2.65 12.07 2.20
N SER A 68 -3.00 12.53 3.40
CA SER A 68 -4.32 13.08 3.71
C SER A 68 -4.64 14.33 2.88
N LEU A 69 -3.65 15.19 2.65
CA LEU A 69 -3.80 16.36 1.77
C LEU A 69 -4.02 15.96 0.31
N LEU A 70 -3.31 14.93 -0.18
CA LEU A 70 -3.51 14.41 -1.52
C LEU A 70 -4.90 13.79 -1.67
N GLU A 71 -5.36 13.02 -0.69
CA GLU A 71 -6.72 12.48 -0.63
C GLU A 71 -7.76 13.59 -0.68
N HIS A 72 -7.60 14.62 0.16
CA HIS A 72 -8.52 15.74 0.24
C HIS A 72 -8.57 16.57 -1.05
N VAL A 73 -7.42 16.83 -1.68
CA VAL A 73 -7.39 17.52 -2.97
C VAL A 73 -8.08 16.67 -4.03
N ALA A 74 -7.83 15.36 -4.05
CA ALA A 74 -8.43 14.46 -5.02
C ALA A 74 -9.94 14.33 -4.87
N SER A 75 -10.47 14.38 -3.64
CA SER A 75 -11.92 14.33 -3.37
C SER A 75 -12.64 15.64 -3.73
N THR A 76 -11.90 16.75 -3.81
CA THR A 76 -12.43 18.05 -4.26
C THR A 76 -12.43 18.19 -5.78
N MET A 77 -11.54 17.44 -6.46
CA MET A 77 -11.35 17.52 -7.90
C MET A 77 -12.06 16.39 -8.64
N ASN A 78 -12.39 16.60 -9.92
CA ASN A 78 -12.99 15.56 -10.74
C ASN A 78 -11.99 14.42 -11.03
N TRP A 79 -12.53 13.23 -11.33
CA TRP A 79 -11.72 12.03 -11.57
C TRP A 79 -10.64 12.21 -12.63
N SER A 80 -10.96 12.80 -13.80
CA SER A 80 -9.98 13.00 -14.88
C SER A 80 -8.77 13.82 -14.44
N TRP A 81 -9.02 14.91 -13.68
CA TRP A 81 -7.95 15.74 -13.13
C TRP A 81 -7.16 14.99 -12.06
N SER A 82 -7.84 14.33 -11.12
CA SER A 82 -7.23 13.59 -10.01
C SER A 82 -6.37 12.42 -10.52
N PHE A 83 -6.86 11.72 -11.55
CA PHE A 83 -6.14 10.64 -12.20
C PHE A 83 -4.83 11.14 -12.80
N THR A 84 -4.89 12.20 -13.60
CA THR A 84 -3.72 12.76 -14.29
C THR A 84 -2.70 13.35 -13.33
N ASN A 85 -3.15 14.08 -12.30
CA ASN A 85 -2.27 14.89 -11.46
C ASN A 85 -1.80 14.20 -10.18
N ILE A 86 -2.51 13.16 -9.72
CA ILE A 86 -2.22 12.46 -8.46
C ILE A 86 -1.98 10.98 -8.74
N VAL A 87 -2.97 10.26 -9.28
CA VAL A 87 -2.90 8.79 -9.44
C VAL A 87 -1.69 8.38 -10.28
N LEU A 88 -1.51 8.95 -11.47
CA LEU A 88 -0.36 8.61 -12.33
C LEU A 88 0.98 8.89 -11.64
N LYS A 89 1.10 10.02 -10.93
CA LYS A 89 2.35 10.37 -10.24
C LYS A 89 2.64 9.46 -9.05
N LEU A 90 1.61 9.01 -8.33
CA LEU A 90 1.76 8.02 -7.26
C LEU A 90 2.18 6.66 -7.83
N LEU A 91 1.64 6.27 -8.99
CA LEU A 91 2.07 5.05 -9.70
C LEU A 91 3.53 5.14 -10.17
N ASP A 92 3.98 6.31 -10.64
CA ASP A 92 5.38 6.54 -11.00
C ASP A 92 6.30 6.45 -9.78
N ILE A 93 5.87 6.95 -8.62
CA ILE A 93 6.60 6.78 -7.35
C ILE A 93 6.73 5.29 -7.04
N LEU A 94 5.63 4.51 -7.10
CA LEU A 94 5.67 3.06 -6.87
C LEU A 94 6.60 2.30 -7.83
N ASP A 95 6.73 2.76 -9.08
CA ASP A 95 7.68 2.17 -10.03
C ASP A 95 9.14 2.49 -9.69
N SER A 96 9.39 3.69 -9.17
CA SER A 96 10.74 4.17 -8.87
C SER A 96 11.29 3.70 -7.52
N CYS A 97 10.41 3.28 -6.59
CA CYS A 97 10.77 2.92 -5.24
C CYS A 97 10.83 1.39 -5.05
N GLY A 98 11.75 0.93 -4.18
CA GLY A 98 11.70 -0.45 -3.67
C GLY A 98 10.50 -0.65 -2.74
N ILE A 99 10.23 -1.88 -2.28
CA ILE A 99 9.17 -2.16 -1.30
C ILE A 99 9.61 -1.63 0.07
N GLU A 100 9.42 -0.33 0.27
CA GLU A 100 9.74 0.36 1.51
C GLU A 100 8.50 0.51 2.40
N LYS A 101 8.71 0.84 3.69
CA LYS A 101 7.65 0.92 4.72
C LYS A 101 6.44 1.79 4.35
N LEU A 102 6.59 2.73 3.42
CA LEU A 102 5.58 3.73 3.04
C LEU A 102 4.80 3.36 1.77
N VAL A 103 5.31 2.40 1.01
CA VAL A 103 4.70 1.93 -0.24
C VAL A 103 3.28 1.40 -0.02
N PRO A 104 2.96 0.65 1.08
CA PRO A 104 1.59 0.23 1.34
C PRO A 104 0.60 1.39 1.52
N ALA A 105 1.02 2.51 2.13
CA ALA A 105 0.14 3.66 2.35
C ALA A 105 -0.22 4.35 1.02
N ILE A 106 0.73 4.44 0.09
CA ILE A 106 0.48 4.93 -1.27
C ILE A 106 -0.52 4.01 -1.99
N VAL A 107 -0.35 2.70 -1.87
CA VAL A 107 -1.28 1.74 -2.47
C VAL A 107 -2.69 1.86 -1.88
N VAL A 108 -2.82 2.05 -0.57
CA VAL A 108 -4.11 2.30 0.09
C VAL A 108 -4.76 3.55 -0.49
N LEU A 109 -4.02 4.66 -0.61
CA LEU A 109 -4.52 5.88 -1.23
C LEU A 109 -4.96 5.64 -2.68
N LEU A 110 -4.15 4.95 -3.47
CA LEU A 110 -4.50 4.58 -4.85
C LEU A 110 -5.80 3.77 -4.92
N GLY A 111 -6.03 2.84 -3.99
CA GLY A 111 -7.29 2.10 -3.89
C GLY A 111 -8.48 2.99 -3.56
N GLN A 112 -8.33 3.95 -2.64
CA GLN A 112 -9.37 4.94 -2.34
C GLN A 112 -9.68 5.82 -3.56
N LEU A 113 -8.66 6.35 -4.22
CA LEU A 113 -8.83 7.18 -5.40
C LEU A 113 -9.45 6.39 -6.55
N GLY A 114 -9.05 5.13 -6.72
CA GLY A 114 -9.64 4.23 -7.71
C GLY A 114 -11.14 4.02 -7.49
N ARG A 115 -11.60 3.86 -6.25
CA ARG A 115 -13.04 3.83 -5.93
C ARG A 115 -13.76 5.11 -6.34
N ASN A 116 -13.16 6.28 -6.09
CA ASN A 116 -13.73 7.54 -6.57
C ASN A 116 -13.87 7.57 -8.10
N GLY A 117 -12.92 6.97 -8.82
CA GLY A 117 -13.00 6.82 -10.27
C GLY A 117 -14.14 5.93 -10.72
N VAL A 118 -14.35 4.80 -10.04
CA VAL A 118 -15.50 3.91 -10.26
C VAL A 118 -16.81 4.64 -9.97
N ASP A 119 -16.91 5.37 -8.85
CA ASP A 119 -18.11 6.12 -8.48
C ASP A 119 -18.43 7.23 -9.49
N ALA A 120 -17.41 7.85 -10.08
CA ALA A 120 -17.59 8.93 -11.05
C ALA A 120 -17.96 8.42 -12.45
N ASN A 121 -17.26 7.40 -12.96
CA ASN A 121 -17.28 7.02 -14.37
C ASN A 121 -17.54 5.52 -14.63
N GLY A 122 -17.64 4.69 -13.59
CA GLY A 122 -17.83 3.24 -13.69
C GLY A 122 -16.54 2.43 -13.85
N TYR A 123 -16.67 1.10 -13.82
CA TYR A 123 -15.54 0.17 -13.91
C TYR A 123 -14.84 0.16 -15.28
N ASP A 124 -15.52 0.56 -16.34
CA ASP A 124 -15.00 0.57 -17.72
C ASP A 124 -14.23 1.86 -18.06
N ASP A 125 -14.08 2.79 -17.11
CA ASP A 125 -13.28 3.99 -17.29
C ASP A 125 -11.80 3.66 -17.56
N SER A 126 -11.21 4.30 -18.57
CA SER A 126 -9.82 4.01 -18.98
C SER A 126 -8.78 4.27 -17.88
N GLY A 127 -9.03 5.22 -16.98
CA GLY A 127 -8.16 5.50 -15.84
C GLY A 127 -8.28 4.43 -14.77
N VAL A 128 -9.50 3.97 -14.48
CA VAL A 128 -9.76 2.83 -13.59
C VAL A 128 -9.11 1.55 -14.14
N GLU A 129 -9.27 1.28 -15.43
CA GLU A 129 -8.63 0.14 -16.10
C GLU A 129 -7.10 0.21 -16.01
N THR A 130 -6.52 1.38 -16.29
CA THR A 130 -5.07 1.60 -16.17
C THR A 130 -4.57 1.35 -14.75
N LEU A 131 -5.27 1.87 -13.75
CA LEU A 131 -4.94 1.66 -12.34
C LEU A 131 -5.00 0.17 -11.97
N ARG A 132 -6.05 -0.53 -12.41
CA ARG A 132 -6.21 -1.96 -12.19
C ARG A 132 -5.05 -2.76 -12.78
N GLY A 133 -4.71 -2.51 -14.05
CA GLY A 133 -3.59 -3.17 -14.72
C GLY A 133 -2.25 -2.94 -14.02
N ARG A 134 -1.99 -1.71 -13.55
CA ARG A 134 -0.76 -1.36 -12.82
C ARG A 134 -0.68 -2.05 -11.46
N LEU A 135 -1.77 -2.06 -10.69
CA LEU A 135 -1.84 -2.77 -9.42
C LEU A 135 -1.66 -4.29 -9.59
N SER A 136 -2.28 -4.89 -10.61
CA SER A 136 -2.06 -6.31 -10.94
C SER A 136 -0.61 -6.60 -11.33
N SER A 137 0.04 -5.70 -12.07
CA SER A 137 1.47 -5.80 -12.38
C SER A 137 2.32 -5.81 -11.12
N PHE A 138 2.06 -4.92 -10.17
CA PHE A 138 2.77 -4.89 -8.89
C PHE A 138 2.56 -6.18 -8.08
N LEU A 139 1.34 -6.71 -8.04
CA LEU A 139 1.03 -7.95 -7.34
C LEU A 139 1.76 -9.17 -7.92
N ASN A 140 1.97 -9.19 -9.23
CA ASN A 140 2.66 -10.27 -9.94
C ASN A 140 4.20 -10.15 -9.92
N ARG A 141 4.76 -9.05 -9.40
CA ARG A 141 6.22 -8.96 -9.27
C ARG A 141 6.69 -10.04 -8.30
N LYS A 142 7.72 -10.79 -8.68
CA LYS A 142 8.31 -11.84 -7.83
C LYS A 142 8.86 -11.19 -6.57
N SER A 143 8.19 -11.43 -5.46
CA SER A 143 8.55 -10.93 -4.15
C SER A 143 9.33 -12.00 -3.37
N SER A 144 10.37 -11.57 -2.65
CA SER A 144 11.10 -12.45 -1.73
C SER A 144 10.55 -12.30 -0.32
N ALA A 145 9.75 -13.27 0.10
CA ALA A 145 9.34 -13.53 1.48
C ALA A 145 8.29 -12.59 2.11
N ILE A 146 7.80 -13.05 3.27
CA ILE A 146 6.70 -12.56 4.15
C ILE A 146 6.71 -11.03 4.40
N ILE A 147 7.85 -10.37 4.20
CA ILE A 147 8.06 -8.92 4.38
C ILE A 147 7.15 -8.11 3.43
N ASP A 148 6.77 -8.68 2.29
CA ASP A 148 5.92 -8.01 1.30
C ASP A 148 4.41 -8.24 1.52
N LEU A 149 4.02 -8.96 2.59
CA LEU A 149 2.63 -9.29 2.84
C LEU A 149 1.73 -8.05 3.07
N PRO A 150 2.11 -7.03 3.87
CA PRO A 150 1.31 -5.81 4.02
C PRO A 150 1.15 -5.04 2.71
N PHE A 151 2.20 -5.00 1.89
CA PHE A 151 2.17 -4.38 0.57
C PHE A 151 1.21 -5.12 -0.38
N HIS A 152 1.31 -6.45 -0.46
CA HIS A 152 0.40 -7.25 -1.27
C HIS A 152 -1.05 -7.18 -0.77
N ILE A 153 -1.29 -7.20 0.55
CA ILE A 153 -2.63 -7.01 1.11
C ILE A 153 -3.19 -5.64 0.71
N ALA A 154 -2.38 -4.57 0.78
CA ALA A 154 -2.79 -3.26 0.31
C ALA A 154 -3.17 -3.28 -1.18
N ILE A 155 -2.37 -3.94 -2.03
CA ILE A 155 -2.67 -4.06 -3.46
C ILE A 155 -3.96 -4.83 -3.70
N VAL A 156 -4.15 -5.98 -3.03
CA VAL A 156 -5.36 -6.79 -3.18
C VAL A 156 -6.58 -6.04 -2.70
N ASN A 157 -6.49 -5.33 -1.57
CA ASN A 157 -7.57 -4.50 -1.07
C ASN A 157 -7.92 -3.35 -2.04
N ALA A 158 -6.90 -2.70 -2.62
CA ALA A 158 -7.09 -1.68 -3.64
C ALA A 158 -7.77 -2.25 -4.90
N LEU A 159 -7.32 -3.42 -5.37
CA LEU A 159 -7.90 -4.11 -6.53
C LEU A 159 -9.35 -4.51 -6.30
N LEU A 160 -9.68 -5.06 -5.13
CA LEU A 160 -11.06 -5.44 -4.78
C LEU A 160 -12.02 -4.24 -4.84
N GLY A 161 -11.56 -3.06 -4.45
CA GLY A 161 -12.36 -1.83 -4.53
C GLY A 161 -12.64 -1.33 -5.95
N ILE A 162 -11.85 -1.76 -6.94
CA ILE A 162 -11.94 -1.28 -8.34
C ILE A 162 -12.21 -2.40 -9.35
N LEU A 163 -12.55 -3.58 -8.86
CA LEU A 163 -12.97 -4.73 -9.63
C LEU A 163 -14.50 -4.81 -9.63
N PRO A 164 -15.13 -5.15 -10.77
CA PRO A 164 -16.57 -5.42 -10.83
C PRO A 164 -16.87 -6.84 -10.31
N LEU A 165 -16.27 -7.23 -9.18
CA LEU A 165 -16.39 -8.57 -8.60
C LEU A 165 -16.56 -8.48 -7.09
N ARG A 166 -17.42 -9.34 -6.53
CA ARG A 166 -17.54 -9.46 -5.07
C ARG A 166 -16.46 -10.37 -4.50
N PHE A 167 -16.15 -10.19 -3.23
CA PHE A 167 -15.13 -10.99 -2.53
C PHE A 167 -15.44 -12.49 -2.59
N GLU A 168 -16.70 -12.86 -2.41
CA GLU A 168 -17.19 -14.25 -2.43
C GLU A 168 -17.01 -14.89 -3.80
N GLU A 169 -17.23 -14.11 -4.88
CA GLU A 169 -17.03 -14.55 -6.26
C GLU A 169 -15.55 -14.85 -6.55
N LEU A 170 -14.63 -14.24 -5.80
CA LEU A 170 -13.20 -14.44 -5.97
C LEU A 170 -12.68 -15.70 -5.26
N PHE A 171 -13.25 -16.05 -4.10
CA PHE A 171 -12.67 -17.00 -3.14
C PHE A 171 -13.54 -18.21 -2.78
N GLU A 172 -14.83 -18.23 -3.14
CA GLU A 172 -15.79 -19.28 -2.73
C GLU A 172 -16.25 -20.22 -3.86
N SER A 173 -15.57 -20.21 -5.01
CA SER A 173 -16.00 -20.94 -6.22
C SER A 173 -16.34 -22.43 -6.01
N LYS A 174 -17.62 -22.71 -5.76
CA LYS A 174 -18.25 -24.04 -5.93
C LYS A 174 -19.42 -24.06 -6.90
N ASN A 175 -19.98 -22.91 -7.28
CA ASN A 175 -21.01 -22.83 -8.32
C ASN A 175 -20.57 -21.90 -9.45
N GLU A 176 -20.98 -22.29 -10.66
CA GLU A 176 -20.75 -21.70 -11.98
C GLU A 176 -20.39 -20.20 -11.93
N LEU A 177 -19.08 -19.90 -12.05
CA LEU A 177 -18.59 -18.55 -12.29
C LEU A 177 -19.17 -18.03 -13.61
N SER A 178 -19.81 -16.85 -13.55
CA SER A 178 -20.22 -16.07 -14.73
C SER A 178 -19.05 -15.94 -15.71
N GLU A 179 -19.32 -16.01 -17.02
CA GLU A 179 -18.29 -15.92 -18.08
C GLU A 179 -17.43 -14.65 -17.95
N VAL A 180 -17.98 -13.58 -17.37
CA VAL A 180 -17.27 -12.32 -17.06
C VAL A 180 -16.06 -12.53 -16.12
N VAL A 181 -16.11 -13.54 -15.25
CA VAL A 181 -15.09 -13.76 -14.23
C VAL A 181 -13.92 -14.64 -14.72
N LYS A 182 -14.10 -15.35 -15.85
CA LYS A 182 -13.09 -16.27 -16.39
C LYS A 182 -11.98 -15.56 -17.18
N ASP A 183 -12.20 -14.31 -17.59
CA ASP A 183 -11.24 -13.52 -18.39
C ASP A 183 -10.73 -12.26 -17.66
N SER A 184 -11.01 -12.12 -16.37
CA SER A 184 -10.51 -11.00 -15.58
C SER A 184 -9.07 -11.26 -15.14
N ALA A 185 -8.10 -10.83 -15.97
CA ALA A 185 -6.67 -10.93 -15.66
C ALA A 185 -6.32 -10.48 -14.22
N PRO A 186 -6.91 -9.41 -13.65
CA PRO A 186 -6.67 -9.03 -12.25
C PRO A 186 -7.23 -10.01 -11.21
N ALA A 187 -8.39 -10.63 -11.46
CA ALA A 187 -8.96 -11.63 -10.56
C ALA A 187 -8.06 -12.86 -10.45
N ASP A 188 -7.48 -13.28 -11.58
CA ASP A 188 -6.53 -14.38 -11.61
C ASP A 188 -5.23 -14.04 -10.89
N CYS A 189 -4.76 -12.79 -10.98
CA CYS A 189 -3.61 -12.32 -10.19
C CYS A 189 -3.86 -12.50 -8.69
N ILE A 190 -5.04 -12.09 -8.20
CA ILE A 190 -5.38 -12.23 -6.78
C ILE A 190 -5.49 -13.69 -6.36
N ARG A 191 -6.14 -14.54 -7.17
CA ARG A 191 -6.26 -15.98 -6.88
C ARG A 191 -4.90 -16.66 -6.84
N ASN A 192 -4.05 -16.37 -7.82
CA ASN A 192 -2.69 -16.90 -7.89
C ASN A 192 -1.90 -16.47 -6.66
N TRP A 193 -1.87 -15.18 -6.34
CA TRP A 193 -1.23 -14.67 -5.13
C TRP A 193 -1.76 -15.35 -3.85
N PHE A 194 -3.08 -15.46 -3.70
CA PHE A 194 -3.69 -16.07 -2.52
C PHE A 194 -3.32 -17.55 -2.37
N SER A 195 -3.19 -18.27 -3.50
CA SER A 195 -2.78 -19.68 -3.51
C SER A 195 -1.33 -19.91 -3.03
N LEU A 196 -0.46 -18.89 -3.16
CA LEU A 196 0.92 -18.94 -2.69
C LEU A 196 1.05 -18.79 -1.17
N LEU A 197 0.00 -18.30 -0.50
CA LEU A 197 -0.02 -18.17 0.96
C LEU A 197 -0.21 -19.54 1.63
N ASN A 198 0.36 -19.72 2.82
CA ASN A 198 0.07 -20.89 3.66
C ASN A 198 -1.36 -20.84 4.21
N LYS A 199 -1.86 -21.95 4.78
CA LYS A 199 -3.27 -22.05 5.24
C LYS A 199 -3.64 -21.08 6.38
N GLU A 200 -2.68 -20.77 7.25
CA GLU A 200 -2.88 -19.79 8.33
C GLU A 200 -3.02 -18.38 7.77
N HIS A 201 -2.09 -17.94 6.92
CA HIS A 201 -2.14 -16.65 6.25
C HIS A 201 -3.36 -16.51 5.35
N GLN A 202 -3.77 -17.56 4.61
CA GLN A 202 -5.00 -17.56 3.82
C GLN A 202 -6.23 -17.25 4.69
N SER A 203 -6.30 -17.87 5.88
CA SER A 203 -7.41 -17.67 6.82
C SER A 203 -7.43 -16.24 7.37
N SER A 204 -6.27 -15.74 7.80
CA SER A 204 -6.11 -14.38 8.33
C SER A 204 -6.40 -13.29 7.29
N VAL A 205 -5.86 -13.45 6.07
CA VAL A 205 -6.10 -12.52 4.95
C VAL A 205 -7.58 -12.52 4.56
N ARG A 206 -8.21 -13.70 4.49
CA ARG A 206 -9.64 -13.80 4.18
C ARG A 206 -10.49 -13.08 5.22
N LEU A 207 -10.18 -13.24 6.51
CA LEU A 207 -10.86 -12.53 7.59
C LEU A 207 -10.65 -11.02 7.52
N LEU A 208 -9.45 -10.56 7.16
CA LEU A 208 -9.12 -9.15 7.04
C LEU A 208 -9.84 -8.49 5.87
N LEU A 209 -9.75 -9.09 4.68
CA LEU A 209 -10.34 -8.52 3.46
C LEU A 209 -11.88 -8.49 3.51
N ASN A 210 -12.51 -9.50 4.12
CA ASN A 210 -13.97 -9.51 4.32
C ASN A 210 -14.48 -8.42 5.29
N LYS A 211 -13.60 -7.73 6.02
CA LYS A 211 -13.97 -6.58 6.86
C LYS A 211 -13.76 -5.23 6.16
N LEU A 212 -13.01 -5.21 5.06
CA LEU A 212 -12.59 -3.99 4.37
C LEU A 212 -13.40 -3.69 3.10
N VAL A 213 -14.14 -4.70 2.61
CA VAL A 213 -15.06 -4.65 1.47
C VAL A 213 -16.47 -4.91 2.00
#